data_AF-A0A1V3XWQ4-F1
#
_entry.id   AF-A0A1V3XWQ4-F1
#
_cell.length_a   1.000
_cell.length_b   1.000
_cell.length_c   1.000
_cell.angle_alpha   90.00
_cell.angle_beta   90.00
_cell.angle_gamma   90.00
#
_symmetry.space_group_name_H-M   'P 1'
#
loop_
_entity.id
_entity.type
_entity.pdbx_description
1 polymer ?
#
loop_
_entity_poly.entity_id
_entity_poly.type
_entity_poly.pdbx_seq_one_letter_code
_entity_poly.pdbx_strand_id
1 'polypeptide(L)'
;MPQLNAIKSLGATIDQVSAAVDELDNSVRIGLAGANQIQQNINRVLSVTQTLRGKATEVSQYLNPLREMITGAAYCPDEQLCSAARQVVGPLDLVVANVAALTNGADRIAAVSSQTMGAFASTPHVVAEMRSTLGQLRSFVPKLELSIQEILPQLVQVSAFLKNISVDFADTGEGGFHLTRKDLADPSYQHVRQSMFSPDGTATRLFVYSDGNGLDLDAAGRVQSLQLAAGAAMKYGSLVDSQITVAGAAQVAASVRGALTHDAVLLAVTMLAVAALIGLWRGAVPGLAAALVVAASYLAALGISVVLWQHLLDRELQAAVPLVSFAILAAVGVPRLVATLLATEPAGTVTLPSAVAPLTGLGAVFAGGLLLVSAASPGALTQIGTVVLIGLGVLTVAVRVCIAAVIRRGRTQRPAEQPPVVEPAADS
;
A
#
# COMPACT_ATOMS: atom_id res chain seq x y z
N MET A 1 46.13 7.76 -6.67
CA MET A 1 45.74 7.03 -5.44
C MET A 1 46.96 6.93 -4.53
N PRO A 2 46.95 7.53 -3.33
CA PRO A 2 48.11 7.54 -2.44
C PRO A 2 48.57 6.13 -2.01
N GLN A 3 47.63 5.18 -1.83
CA GLN A 3 47.95 3.81 -1.43
C GLN A 3 48.72 3.00 -2.49
N LEU A 4 48.42 3.21 -3.77
CA LEU A 4 49.12 2.53 -4.88
C LEU A 4 50.57 3.03 -5.01
N ASN A 5 50.80 4.31 -4.74
CA ASN A 5 52.15 4.89 -4.74
C ASN A 5 53.00 4.37 -3.57
N ALA A 6 52.40 4.16 -2.40
CA ALA A 6 53.09 3.60 -1.24
C ALA A 6 53.53 2.14 -1.47
N ILE A 7 52.69 1.32 -2.10
CA ILE A 7 53.01 -0.08 -2.43
C ILE A 7 54.11 -0.17 -3.50
N LYS A 8 54.04 0.67 -4.54
CA LYS A 8 55.10 0.75 -5.56
C LYS A 8 56.44 1.21 -4.97
N SER A 9 56.41 2.17 -4.05
CA SER A 9 57.60 2.60 -3.31
C SER A 9 58.18 1.48 -2.45
N LEU A 10 57.33 0.65 -1.83
CA LEU A 10 57.76 -0.49 -1.02
C LEU A 10 58.42 -1.57 -1.89
N GLY A 11 57.84 -1.89 -3.05
CA GLY A 11 58.43 -2.81 -4.03
C GLY A 11 59.82 -2.34 -4.50
N ALA A 12 59.96 -1.06 -4.85
CA ALA A 12 61.26 -0.49 -5.25
C ALA A 12 62.30 -0.55 -4.11
N THR A 13 61.88 -0.40 -2.86
CA THR A 13 62.79 -0.46 -1.71
C THR A 13 63.21 -1.90 -1.39
N ILE A 14 62.31 -2.88 -1.54
CA ILE A 14 62.62 -4.32 -1.41
C ILE A 14 63.65 -4.75 -2.45
N ASP A 15 63.53 -4.27 -3.68
CA ASP A 15 64.49 -4.54 -4.75
C ASP A 15 65.89 -3.99 -4.42
N GLN A 16 65.96 -2.80 -3.81
CA GLN A 16 67.21 -2.21 -3.32
C GLN A 16 67.83 -3.01 -2.16
N VAL A 17 67.02 -3.48 -1.21
CA VAL A 17 67.51 -4.34 -0.11
C VAL A 17 68.02 -5.67 -0.67
N SER A 18 67.31 -6.28 -1.62
CA SER A 18 67.72 -7.53 -2.26
C SER A 18 69.10 -7.38 -2.91
N ALA A 19 69.30 -6.31 -3.69
CA ALA A 19 70.58 -6.03 -4.32
C ALA A 19 71.72 -5.83 -3.30
N ALA A 20 71.44 -5.13 -2.19
CA ALA A 20 72.43 -4.91 -1.12
C ALA A 20 72.78 -6.22 -0.37
N VAL A 21 71.80 -7.10 -0.15
CA VAL A 21 72.02 -8.43 0.46
C VAL A 21 72.79 -9.35 -0.48
N ASP A 22 72.53 -9.28 -1.79
CA ASP A 22 73.27 -10.02 -2.82
C ASP A 22 74.75 -9.58 -2.87
N GLU A 23 75.00 -8.28 -2.78
CA GLU A 23 76.35 -7.69 -2.73
C GLU A 23 77.07 -8.07 -1.42
N LEU A 24 76.36 -8.08 -0.30
CA LEU A 24 76.88 -8.52 1.00
C LEU A 24 77.26 -10.00 0.97
N ASP A 25 76.40 -10.89 0.46
CA ASP A 25 76.66 -12.32 0.28
C ASP A 25 77.91 -12.57 -0.58
N ASN A 26 78.03 -11.85 -1.70
CA ASN A 26 79.20 -11.95 -2.56
C ASN A 26 80.48 -11.47 -1.84
N SER A 27 80.41 -10.38 -1.06
CA SER A 27 81.54 -9.87 -0.29
C SER A 27 81.98 -10.79 0.87
N VAL A 28 81.03 -11.48 1.51
CA VAL A 28 81.29 -12.47 2.56
C VAL A 28 81.89 -13.74 1.96
N ARG A 29 81.45 -14.13 0.76
CA ARG A 29 81.99 -15.28 0.02
C ARG A 29 83.42 -15.05 -0.50
N ILE A 30 83.80 -13.82 -0.82
CA ILE A 30 85.13 -13.43 -1.33
C ILE A 30 86.13 -13.12 -0.17
N GLY A 31 86.07 -13.86 0.93
CA GLY A 31 86.70 -13.51 2.22
C GLY A 31 88.16 -12.97 2.21
N LEU A 32 88.36 -11.99 3.12
CA LEU A 32 89.61 -11.43 3.71
C LEU A 32 90.36 -10.25 3.06
N ALA A 33 89.91 -9.65 1.95
CA ALA A 33 90.49 -8.37 1.46
C ALA A 33 89.60 -7.12 1.69
N GLY A 34 88.37 -7.28 2.18
CA GLY A 34 87.34 -6.23 2.10
C GLY A 34 86.74 -5.75 3.42
N ALA A 35 87.50 -5.66 4.52
CA ALA A 35 86.95 -5.23 5.82
C ALA A 35 86.21 -3.87 5.76
N ASN A 36 86.76 -2.90 5.02
CA ASN A 36 86.11 -1.59 4.80
C ASN A 36 84.88 -1.69 3.90
N GLN A 37 84.88 -2.59 2.92
CA GLN A 37 83.77 -2.76 1.97
C GLN A 37 82.59 -3.48 2.60
N ILE A 38 82.86 -4.45 3.49
CA ILE A 38 81.85 -5.11 4.31
C ILE A 38 81.16 -4.09 5.23
N GLN A 39 81.92 -3.20 5.88
CA GLN A 39 81.34 -2.18 6.76
C GLN A 39 80.43 -1.19 5.98
N GLN A 40 80.84 -0.80 4.77
CA GLN A 40 80.01 0.05 3.90
C GLN A 40 78.73 -0.65 3.44
N ASN A 41 78.81 -1.94 3.08
CA ASN A 41 77.65 -2.71 2.66
C ASN A 41 76.68 -2.98 3.82
N ILE A 42 77.19 -3.23 5.03
CA ILE A 42 76.38 -3.34 6.25
C ILE A 42 75.67 -2.01 6.54
N ASN A 43 76.36 -0.87 6.46
CA ASN A 43 75.76 0.44 6.65
C ASN A 43 74.68 0.75 5.60
N ARG A 44 74.87 0.33 4.35
CA ARG A 44 73.85 0.41 3.29
C ARG A 44 72.64 -0.46 3.63
N VAL A 45 72.86 -1.73 4.01
CA VAL A 45 71.78 -2.63 4.43
C VAL A 45 71.01 -2.02 5.60
N LEU A 46 71.68 -1.48 6.63
CA LEU A 46 71.05 -0.80 7.77
C LEU A 46 70.22 0.42 7.34
N SER A 47 70.79 1.31 6.52
CA SER A 47 70.11 2.52 6.06
C SER A 47 68.87 2.21 5.20
N VAL A 48 68.99 1.27 4.27
CA VAL A 48 67.86 0.85 3.42
C VAL A 48 66.82 0.10 4.26
N THR A 49 67.24 -0.72 5.23
CA THR A 49 66.31 -1.44 6.13
C THR A 49 65.56 -0.49 7.07
N GLN A 50 66.20 0.57 7.56
CA GLN A 50 65.53 1.63 8.32
C GLN A 50 64.52 2.40 7.46
N THR A 51 64.86 2.67 6.20
CA THR A 51 63.94 3.27 5.22
C THR A 51 62.75 2.36 4.93
N LEU A 52 62.99 1.05 4.81
CA LEU A 52 61.97 0.02 4.65
C LEU A 52 61.03 -0.03 5.85
N ARG A 53 61.56 0.05 7.09
CA ARG A 53 60.77 0.13 8.33
C ARG A 53 59.87 1.37 8.34
N GLY A 54 60.39 2.53 7.95
CA GLY A 54 59.61 3.76 7.85
C GLY A 54 58.45 3.65 6.86
N LYS A 55 58.70 3.12 5.65
CA LYS A 55 57.68 2.93 4.61
C LYS A 55 56.66 1.85 4.96
N ALA A 56 57.08 0.77 5.61
CA ALA A 56 56.17 -0.27 6.10
C ALA A 56 55.22 0.26 7.19
N THR A 57 55.72 1.13 8.07
CA THR A 57 54.90 1.79 9.12
C THR A 57 53.86 2.72 8.50
N GLU A 58 54.24 3.48 7.46
CA GLU A 58 53.35 4.35 6.71
C GLU A 58 52.21 3.56 6.02
N VAL A 59 52.54 2.43 5.37
CA VAL A 59 51.55 1.52 4.76
C VAL A 59 50.62 0.91 5.82
N SER A 60 51.16 0.50 6.97
CA SER A 60 50.36 -0.03 8.09
C SER A 60 49.37 1.00 8.61
N GLN A 61 49.78 2.27 8.71
CA GLN A 61 48.92 3.34 9.20
C GLN A 61 47.77 3.65 8.22
N TYR A 62 48.03 3.57 6.90
CA TYR A 62 46.98 3.73 5.88
C TYR A 62 45.94 2.60 5.87
N LEU A 63 46.31 1.40 6.33
CA LEU A 63 45.45 0.22 6.37
C LEU A 63 44.76 0.04 7.73
N ASN A 64 45.14 0.83 8.73
CA ASN A 64 44.56 0.76 10.08
C ASN A 64 43.04 1.02 10.14
N PRO A 65 42.46 1.99 9.39
CA PRO A 65 41.00 2.21 9.38
C PRO A 65 40.22 1.03 8.80
N LEU A 66 40.78 0.35 7.80
CA LEU A 66 40.23 -0.89 7.23
C LEU A 66 40.25 -2.02 8.26
N ARG A 67 41.35 -2.17 9.00
CA ARG A 67 41.46 -3.12 10.12
C ARG A 67 40.39 -2.86 11.17
N GLU A 68 40.27 -1.62 11.62
CA GLU A 68 39.35 -1.22 12.69
C GLU A 68 37.86 -1.41 12.29
N MET A 69 37.52 -1.12 11.04
CA MET A 69 36.19 -1.36 10.47
C MET A 69 35.84 -2.86 10.38
N ILE A 70 36.82 -3.73 10.10
CA ILE A 70 36.62 -5.18 9.94
C ILE A 70 36.65 -5.90 11.30
N THR A 71 37.53 -5.51 12.22
CA THR A 71 37.60 -6.10 13.58
C THR A 71 36.53 -5.53 14.53
N GLY A 72 36.07 -4.31 14.28
CA GLY A 72 35.01 -3.65 15.04
C GLY A 72 33.59 -4.04 14.62
N ALA A 73 33.43 -4.75 13.49
CA ALA A 73 32.13 -5.26 13.06
C ALA A 73 31.71 -6.45 13.94
N ALA A 74 30.90 -6.18 14.96
CA ALA A 74 30.39 -7.15 15.94
C ALA A 74 29.47 -8.26 15.37
N TYR A 75 29.33 -8.37 14.05
CA TYR A 75 28.49 -9.36 13.37
C TYR A 75 29.25 -10.00 12.19
N CYS A 76 30.11 -10.97 12.49
CA CYS A 76 30.57 -11.97 11.51
C CYS A 76 30.13 -13.35 12.01
N PRO A 77 28.88 -13.79 11.74
CA PRO A 77 28.54 -15.20 11.81
C PRO A 77 29.24 -15.96 10.66
N ASP A 78 29.36 -17.28 10.81
CA ASP A 78 30.12 -18.20 9.96
C ASP A 78 29.62 -18.32 8.50
N GLU A 79 29.70 -17.24 7.72
CA GLU A 79 29.43 -17.25 6.28
C GLU A 79 30.71 -17.01 5.45
N GLN A 80 30.73 -17.57 4.24
CA GLN A 80 31.82 -17.55 3.25
C GLN A 80 32.40 -16.15 2.93
N LEU A 81 31.66 -15.07 3.26
CA LEU A 81 32.12 -13.69 3.12
C LEU A 81 33.18 -13.29 4.16
N CYS A 82 33.12 -13.80 5.40
CA CYS A 82 34.09 -13.46 6.43
C CYS A 82 35.40 -14.28 6.27
N SER A 83 35.35 -15.46 5.63
CA SER A 83 36.57 -16.18 5.22
C SER A 83 37.33 -15.43 4.13
N ALA A 84 36.64 -14.79 3.18
CA ALA A 84 37.29 -13.98 2.14
C ALA A 84 37.94 -12.70 2.72
N ALA A 85 37.26 -12.04 3.67
CA ALA A 85 37.82 -10.89 4.38
C ALA A 85 39.07 -11.26 5.21
N ARG A 86 39.06 -12.42 5.91
CA ARG A 86 40.25 -12.93 6.62
C ARG A 86 41.39 -13.34 5.68
N GLN A 87 41.07 -13.85 4.48
CA GLN A 87 42.05 -14.26 3.47
C GLN A 87 42.84 -13.08 2.88
N VAL A 88 42.25 -11.86 2.94
CA VAL A 88 42.90 -10.60 2.55
C VAL A 88 43.69 -9.96 3.71
N VAL A 89 43.30 -10.20 4.97
CA VAL A 89 43.92 -9.58 6.17
C VAL A 89 45.09 -10.38 6.75
N GLY A 90 45.03 -11.72 6.71
CA GLY A 90 46.11 -12.60 7.21
C GLY A 90 47.52 -12.31 6.64
N PRO A 91 47.68 -11.85 5.39
CA PRO A 91 48.99 -11.54 4.83
C PRO A 91 49.62 -10.22 5.31
N LEU A 92 48.87 -9.32 5.94
CA LEU A 92 49.40 -8.02 6.39
C LEU A 92 50.25 -8.16 7.65
N ASP A 93 49.85 -9.05 8.57
CA ASP A 93 50.64 -9.40 9.76
C ASP A 93 51.93 -10.13 9.37
N LEU A 94 51.92 -10.88 8.25
CA LEU A 94 53.11 -11.51 7.68
C LEU A 94 54.14 -10.47 7.22
N VAL A 95 53.70 -9.37 6.59
CA VAL A 95 54.60 -8.29 6.15
C VAL A 95 55.22 -7.57 7.34
N VAL A 96 54.43 -7.25 8.38
CA VAL A 96 54.95 -6.59 9.59
C VAL A 96 55.91 -7.51 10.35
N ALA A 97 55.57 -8.79 10.51
CA ALA A 97 56.42 -9.78 11.17
C ALA A 97 57.73 -10.02 10.40
N ASN A 98 57.67 -10.09 9.06
CA ASN A 98 58.85 -10.29 8.22
C ASN A 98 59.75 -9.05 8.16
N VAL A 99 59.19 -7.83 8.19
CA VAL A 99 59.96 -6.58 8.30
C VAL A 99 60.63 -6.46 9.68
N ALA A 100 59.95 -6.92 10.74
CA ALA A 100 60.54 -7.00 12.08
C ALA A 100 61.67 -8.04 12.15
N ALA A 101 61.50 -9.23 11.56
CA ALA A 101 62.54 -10.24 11.47
C ALA A 101 63.77 -9.74 10.69
N LEU A 102 63.52 -9.06 9.56
CA LEU A 102 64.56 -8.48 8.70
C LEU A 102 65.38 -7.40 9.44
N THR A 103 64.72 -6.54 10.20
CA THR A 103 65.39 -5.51 11.00
C THR A 103 66.18 -6.11 12.17
N ASN A 104 65.62 -7.09 12.88
CA ASN A 104 66.32 -7.78 13.95
C ASN A 104 67.56 -8.54 13.43
N GLY A 105 67.50 -9.13 12.23
CA GLY A 105 68.63 -9.75 11.56
C GLY A 105 69.74 -8.75 11.22
N ALA A 106 69.37 -7.59 10.66
CA ALA A 106 70.32 -6.51 10.37
C ALA A 106 70.98 -5.94 11.64
N ASP A 107 70.21 -5.74 12.71
CA ASP A 107 70.72 -5.27 14.00
C ASP A 107 71.68 -6.28 14.65
N ARG A 108 71.39 -7.59 14.53
CA ARG A 108 72.31 -8.66 14.96
C ARG A 108 73.61 -8.68 14.15
N ILE A 109 73.55 -8.50 12.83
CA ILE A 109 74.73 -8.42 11.97
C ILE A 109 75.58 -7.20 12.32
N ALA A 110 74.96 -6.05 12.61
CA ALA A 110 75.64 -4.83 13.04
C ALA A 110 76.32 -4.99 14.41
N ALA A 111 75.66 -5.68 15.35
CA ALA A 111 76.22 -5.98 16.67
C ALA A 111 77.39 -6.99 16.61
N VAL A 112 77.33 -7.95 15.67
CA VAL A 112 78.45 -8.88 15.42
C VAL A 112 79.63 -8.18 14.75
N SER A 113 79.37 -7.17 13.91
CA SER A 113 80.41 -6.32 13.28
C SER A 113 81.22 -5.51 14.30
N SER A 114 80.60 -5.03 15.39
CA SER A 114 81.30 -4.24 16.42
C SER A 114 82.10 -5.09 17.42
N GLN A 115 81.87 -6.41 17.50
CA GLN A 115 82.42 -7.27 18.56
C GLN A 115 83.12 -8.55 18.05
N THR A 116 84.18 -8.40 17.25
CA THR A 116 85.22 -9.42 16.91
C THR A 116 85.08 -10.11 15.54
N MET A 117 86.20 -10.14 14.79
CA MET A 117 86.36 -10.86 13.50
C MET A 117 86.32 -12.40 13.60
N GLY A 118 85.98 -12.98 14.75
CA GLY A 118 86.01 -14.43 15.01
C GLY A 118 84.70 -15.18 14.71
N ALA A 119 83.60 -14.47 14.41
CA ALA A 119 82.26 -15.05 14.33
C ALA A 119 81.75 -15.29 12.88
N PHE A 120 82.65 -15.49 11.91
CA PHE A 120 82.26 -15.71 10.49
C PHE A 120 81.55 -17.05 10.21
N ALA A 121 81.41 -17.94 11.21
CA ALA A 121 80.75 -19.23 11.05
C ALA A 121 79.21 -19.15 10.99
N SER A 122 78.59 -18.11 11.55
CA SER A 122 77.12 -17.96 11.60
C SER A 122 76.54 -17.01 10.54
N THR A 123 77.38 -16.23 9.85
CA THR A 123 76.96 -15.20 8.87
C THR A 123 76.21 -15.76 7.65
N PRO A 124 76.61 -16.91 7.05
CA PRO A 124 75.90 -17.45 5.88
C PRO A 124 74.44 -17.82 6.18
N HIS A 125 74.16 -18.27 7.41
CA HIS A 125 72.80 -18.68 7.81
C HIS A 125 71.87 -17.47 7.91
N VAL A 126 72.33 -16.37 8.51
CA VAL A 126 71.53 -15.14 8.64
C VAL A 126 71.29 -14.48 7.28
N VAL A 127 72.30 -14.46 6.40
CA VAL A 127 72.15 -13.92 5.03
C VAL A 127 71.22 -14.79 4.19
N ALA A 128 71.27 -16.12 4.33
CA ALA A 128 70.35 -17.03 3.66
C ALA A 128 68.89 -16.87 4.14
N GLU A 129 68.69 -16.71 5.46
CA GLU A 129 67.38 -16.44 6.06
C GLU A 129 66.82 -15.08 5.58
N MET A 130 67.68 -14.06 5.52
CA MET A 130 67.34 -12.74 5.00
C MET A 130 66.89 -12.82 3.53
N ARG A 131 67.65 -13.53 2.68
CA ARG A 131 67.32 -13.70 1.25
C ARG A 131 66.01 -14.47 1.03
N SER A 132 65.77 -15.51 1.83
CA SER A 132 64.51 -16.27 1.82
C SER A 132 63.32 -15.36 2.18
N THR A 133 63.47 -14.56 3.24
CA THR A 133 62.44 -13.61 3.71
C THR A 133 62.18 -12.52 2.66
N LEU A 134 63.23 -11.99 2.02
CA LEU A 134 63.15 -11.03 0.91
C LEU A 134 62.46 -11.62 -0.33
N GLY A 135 62.77 -12.87 -0.68
CA GLY A 135 62.10 -13.58 -1.78
C GLY A 135 60.60 -13.73 -1.54
N GLN A 136 60.20 -14.06 -0.31
CA GLN A 136 58.79 -14.13 0.09
C GLN A 136 58.11 -12.76 -0.05
N LEU A 137 58.72 -11.69 0.47
CA LEU A 137 58.22 -10.31 0.34
C LEU A 137 58.06 -9.89 -1.12
N ARG A 138 59.08 -10.14 -1.96
CA ARG A 138 59.09 -9.77 -3.38
C ARG A 138 57.98 -10.46 -4.18
N SER A 139 57.67 -11.72 -3.84
CA SER A 139 56.56 -12.45 -4.46
C SER A 139 55.17 -11.99 -3.97
N PHE A 140 55.12 -11.31 -2.83
CA PHE A 140 53.87 -10.92 -2.17
C PHE A 140 53.39 -9.52 -2.55
N VAL A 141 54.30 -8.55 -2.69
CA VAL A 141 53.99 -7.17 -3.12
C VAL A 141 53.12 -7.09 -4.39
N PRO A 142 53.43 -7.78 -5.50
CA PRO A 142 52.59 -7.72 -6.70
C PRO A 142 51.22 -8.38 -6.50
N LYS A 143 51.11 -9.40 -5.64
CA LYS A 143 49.83 -10.04 -5.30
C LYS A 143 48.94 -9.08 -4.50
N LEU A 144 49.53 -8.37 -3.54
CA LEU A 144 48.83 -7.35 -2.75
C LEU A 144 48.36 -6.17 -3.62
N GLU A 145 49.20 -5.71 -4.54
CA GLU A 145 48.84 -4.65 -5.48
C GLU A 145 47.63 -5.04 -6.33
N LEU A 146 47.62 -6.26 -6.86
CA LEU A 146 46.50 -6.80 -7.65
C LEU A 146 45.22 -6.92 -6.81
N SER A 147 45.31 -7.51 -5.61
CA SER A 147 44.14 -7.67 -4.73
C SER A 147 43.54 -6.32 -4.30
N ILE A 148 44.36 -5.31 -4.01
CA ILE A 148 43.86 -3.97 -3.66
C ILE A 148 43.22 -3.29 -4.87
N GLN A 149 43.82 -3.42 -6.06
CA GLN A 149 43.23 -2.85 -7.28
C GLN A 149 41.87 -3.46 -7.63
N GLU A 150 41.68 -4.75 -7.34
CA GLU A 150 40.44 -5.47 -7.65
C GLU A 150 39.34 -5.24 -6.61
N ILE A 151 39.69 -5.29 -5.32
CA ILE A 151 38.71 -5.34 -4.21
C ILE A 151 38.29 -3.95 -3.75
N LEU A 152 39.20 -2.97 -3.74
CA LEU A 152 38.92 -1.62 -3.24
C LEU A 152 37.78 -0.89 -3.98
N PRO A 153 37.70 -0.89 -5.34
CA PRO A 153 36.59 -0.26 -6.04
C PRO A 153 35.25 -0.93 -5.73
N GLN A 154 35.23 -2.26 -5.54
CA GLN A 154 34.02 -3.01 -5.21
C GLN A 154 33.51 -2.64 -3.80
N LEU A 155 34.41 -2.53 -2.81
CA LEU A 155 34.07 -2.08 -1.45
C LEU A 155 33.49 -0.67 -1.42
N VAL A 156 34.10 0.26 -2.16
CA VAL A 156 33.61 1.65 -2.26
C VAL A 156 32.22 1.69 -2.89
N GLN A 157 31.97 0.84 -3.90
CA GLN A 157 30.67 0.76 -4.56
C GLN A 157 29.59 0.20 -3.62
N VAL A 158 29.90 -0.85 -2.86
CA VAL A 158 28.97 -1.43 -1.86
C VAL A 158 28.70 -0.44 -0.73
N SER A 159 29.71 0.25 -0.20
CA SER A 159 29.50 1.25 0.85
C SER A 159 28.64 2.42 0.36
N ALA A 160 28.87 2.86 -0.88
CA ALA A 160 28.06 3.90 -1.50
C ALA A 160 26.61 3.45 -1.71
N PHE A 161 26.39 2.19 -2.11
CA PHE A 161 25.06 1.61 -2.24
C PHE A 161 24.31 1.54 -0.91
N LEU A 162 24.94 0.99 0.15
CA LEU A 162 24.34 0.91 1.48
C LEU A 162 24.04 2.29 2.08
N LYS A 163 24.94 3.26 1.88
CA LYS A 163 24.70 4.64 2.28
C LYS A 163 23.51 5.26 1.54
N ASN A 164 23.39 5.02 0.24
CA ASN A 164 22.25 5.51 -0.55
C ASN A 164 20.94 4.91 -0.06
N ILE A 165 20.87 3.60 0.19
CA ILE A 165 19.70 2.95 0.80
C ILE A 165 19.36 3.61 2.14
N SER A 166 20.33 3.76 3.03
CA SER A 166 20.09 4.37 4.35
C SER A 166 19.52 5.79 4.26
N VAL A 167 19.93 6.58 3.27
CA VAL A 167 19.40 7.93 3.05
C VAL A 167 17.99 7.87 2.44
N ASP A 168 17.77 6.98 1.46
CA ASP A 168 16.49 6.85 0.78
C ASP A 168 15.36 6.38 1.72
N PHE A 169 15.67 5.60 2.77
CA PHE A 169 14.70 5.11 3.76
C PHE A 169 14.57 5.99 5.02
N ALA A 170 15.37 7.05 5.20
CA ALA A 170 15.53 7.77 6.47
C ALA A 170 14.20 8.30 7.07
N ASP A 171 13.22 8.62 6.23
CA ASP A 171 11.91 9.15 6.63
C ASP A 171 10.75 8.17 6.34
N THR A 172 11.05 6.90 6.08
CA THR A 172 10.04 5.90 5.71
C THR A 172 9.88 4.85 6.81
N GLY A 173 8.64 4.50 7.13
CA GLY A 173 8.32 3.44 8.11
C GLY A 173 8.29 2.03 7.51
N GLU A 174 8.52 1.91 6.21
CA GLU A 174 8.35 0.68 5.42
C GLU A 174 9.71 0.24 4.84
N GLY A 175 10.12 -1.00 5.09
CA GLY A 175 11.43 -1.54 4.69
C GLY A 175 11.39 -2.63 3.61
N GLY A 176 10.24 -2.86 2.98
CA GLY A 176 10.02 -4.03 2.12
C GLY A 176 10.43 -3.89 0.65
N PHE A 177 10.51 -2.66 0.12
CA PHE A 177 10.77 -2.41 -1.31
C PHE A 177 11.68 -1.20 -1.52
N HIS A 178 12.80 -1.39 -2.22
CA HIS A 178 13.72 -0.31 -2.62
C HIS A 178 13.79 -0.23 -4.14
N LEU A 179 13.54 0.96 -4.68
CA LEU A 179 13.71 1.25 -6.09
C LEU A 179 14.88 2.24 -6.23
N THR A 180 15.92 1.88 -6.99
CA THR A 180 17.12 2.72 -7.05
C THR A 180 16.88 3.99 -7.87
N ARG A 181 17.61 5.07 -7.58
CA ARG A 181 17.53 6.32 -8.39
C ARG A 181 17.77 6.10 -9.89
N LYS A 182 18.59 5.10 -10.25
CA LYS A 182 18.83 4.74 -11.64
C LYS A 182 17.56 4.17 -12.30
N ASP A 183 16.86 3.30 -11.60
CA ASP A 183 15.62 2.69 -12.09
C ASP A 183 14.46 3.69 -12.11
N LEU A 184 14.40 4.62 -11.13
CA LEU A 184 13.44 5.74 -11.17
C LEU A 184 13.65 6.70 -12.36
N ALA A 185 14.89 6.80 -12.85
CA ALA A 185 15.26 7.65 -13.97
C ALA A 185 15.00 6.97 -15.33
N ASP A 186 14.68 5.68 -15.35
CA ASP A 186 14.41 4.95 -16.57
C ASP A 186 13.23 5.59 -17.34
N PRO A 187 13.34 5.83 -18.67
CA PRO A 187 12.28 6.43 -19.46
C PRO A 187 10.94 5.69 -19.37
N SER A 188 10.93 4.37 -19.20
CA SER A 188 9.70 3.59 -19.04
C SER A 188 8.97 3.94 -17.73
N TYR A 189 9.73 4.23 -16.67
CA TYR A 189 9.17 4.60 -15.37
C TYR A 189 8.67 6.05 -15.36
N GLN A 190 9.21 6.94 -16.20
CA GLN A 190 8.74 8.32 -16.32
C GLN A 190 7.27 8.40 -16.73
N HIS A 191 6.83 7.54 -17.65
CA HIS A 191 5.43 7.50 -18.07
C HIS A 191 4.50 7.02 -16.94
N VAL A 192 4.91 5.96 -16.24
CA VAL A 192 4.15 5.45 -15.08
C VAL A 192 4.08 6.52 -13.99
N ARG A 193 5.19 7.21 -13.69
CA ARG A 193 5.23 8.30 -12.70
C ARG A 193 4.26 9.42 -13.01
N GLN A 194 4.24 9.91 -14.26
CA GLN A 194 3.31 10.95 -14.70
C GLN A 194 1.85 10.51 -14.58
N SER A 195 1.59 9.21 -14.70
CA SER A 195 0.27 8.66 -14.54
C SER A 195 -0.08 8.45 -13.05
N MET A 196 0.82 7.93 -12.22
CA MET A 196 0.49 7.48 -10.86
C MET A 196 0.62 8.57 -9.80
N PHE A 197 1.47 9.58 -10.04
CA PHE A 197 1.77 10.64 -9.09
C PHE A 197 1.39 11.99 -9.68
N SER A 198 1.01 12.93 -8.81
CA SER A 198 0.79 14.31 -9.21
C SER A 198 2.10 15.01 -9.61
N PRO A 199 2.06 16.08 -10.44
CA PRO A 199 3.26 16.79 -10.87
C PRO A 199 4.09 17.38 -9.71
N ASP A 200 3.44 17.72 -8.60
CA ASP A 200 4.03 18.22 -7.37
C ASP A 200 4.45 17.11 -6.39
N GLY A 201 4.13 15.84 -6.69
CA GLY A 201 4.50 14.67 -5.90
C GLY A 201 3.74 14.51 -4.58
N THR A 202 2.68 15.29 -4.34
CA THR A 202 1.91 15.27 -3.09
C THR A 202 0.77 14.27 -3.09
N ALA A 203 0.35 13.79 -4.25
CA ALA A 203 -0.72 12.82 -4.40
C ALA A 203 -0.28 11.62 -5.24
N THR A 204 -0.78 10.45 -4.88
CA THR A 204 -0.61 9.21 -5.63
C THR A 204 -1.94 8.48 -5.76
N ARG A 205 -2.08 7.66 -6.80
CA ARG A 205 -3.27 6.82 -7.01
C ARG A 205 -2.91 5.35 -7.02
N LEU A 206 -3.77 4.55 -6.41
CA LEU A 206 -3.70 3.10 -6.45
C LEU A 206 -4.91 2.55 -7.21
N PHE A 207 -4.66 1.63 -8.13
CA PHE A 207 -5.72 0.93 -8.85
C PHE A 207 -6.05 -0.37 -8.14
N VAL A 208 -7.30 -0.50 -7.69
CA VAL A 208 -7.82 -1.72 -7.09
C VAL A 208 -8.85 -2.31 -8.03
N TYR A 209 -8.56 -3.50 -8.54
CA TYR A 209 -9.45 -4.26 -9.40
C TYR A 209 -10.22 -5.27 -8.55
N SER A 210 -11.48 -5.51 -8.89
CA SER A 210 -12.33 -6.49 -8.20
C SER A 210 -13.03 -7.35 -9.25
N ASP A 211 -13.25 -8.61 -8.92
CA ASP A 211 -13.90 -9.60 -9.80
C ASP A 211 -15.40 -9.32 -10.04
N GLY A 212 -15.96 -8.30 -9.39
CA GLY A 212 -17.36 -7.91 -9.53
C GLY A 212 -17.63 -6.95 -10.69
N ASN A 213 -18.82 -7.06 -11.27
CA ASN A 213 -19.42 -6.10 -12.18
C ASN A 213 -19.64 -4.74 -11.46
N GLY A 214 -19.05 -3.67 -12.00
CA GLY A 214 -18.77 -2.41 -11.29
C GLY A 214 -19.95 -1.57 -10.78
N LEU A 215 -21.20 -2.01 -10.92
CA LEU A 215 -22.41 -1.22 -10.57
C LEU A 215 -23.33 -1.89 -9.55
N ASP A 216 -22.92 -3.01 -8.98
CA ASP A 216 -23.70 -3.67 -7.93
C ASP A 216 -23.68 -2.84 -6.63
N LEU A 217 -24.83 -2.69 -5.96
CA LEU A 217 -24.92 -1.96 -4.70
C LEU A 217 -24.21 -2.66 -3.55
N ASP A 218 -23.94 -3.96 -3.66
CA ASP A 218 -23.11 -4.66 -2.69
C ASP A 218 -21.64 -4.21 -2.79
N ALA A 219 -21.25 -3.60 -3.92
CA ALA A 219 -19.96 -2.93 -4.03
C ALA A 219 -19.81 -1.70 -3.14
N ALA A 220 -20.91 -1.10 -2.66
CA ALA A 220 -20.87 0.05 -1.78
C ALA A 220 -20.07 -0.20 -0.50
N GLY A 221 -20.19 -1.40 0.09
CA GLY A 221 -19.47 -1.77 1.31
C GLY A 221 -17.95 -1.84 1.11
N ARG A 222 -17.50 -2.08 -0.13
CA ARG A 222 -16.07 -2.20 -0.45
C ARG A 222 -15.32 -0.88 -0.25
N VAL A 223 -15.98 0.26 -0.48
CA VAL A 223 -15.38 1.59 -0.26
C VAL A 223 -14.93 1.73 1.19
N GLN A 224 -15.80 1.38 2.14
CA GLN A 224 -15.49 1.47 3.57
C GLN A 224 -14.36 0.50 3.94
N SER A 225 -14.37 -0.73 3.43
CA SER A 225 -13.29 -1.68 3.68
C SER A 225 -11.94 -1.21 3.13
N LEU A 226 -11.93 -0.55 1.96
CA LEU A 226 -10.72 0.00 1.36
C LEU A 226 -10.18 1.17 2.19
N GLN A 227 -11.05 2.08 2.63
CA GLN A 227 -10.65 3.18 3.51
C GLN A 227 -10.09 2.69 4.83
N LEU A 228 -10.70 1.67 5.45
CA LEU A 228 -10.20 1.06 6.68
C LEU A 228 -8.86 0.36 6.48
N ALA A 229 -8.72 -0.43 5.41
CA ALA A 229 -7.49 -1.14 5.10
C ALA A 229 -6.34 -0.16 4.79
N ALA A 230 -6.60 0.87 3.98
CA ALA A 230 -5.62 1.91 3.68
C ALA A 230 -5.27 2.73 4.93
N GLY A 231 -6.26 3.10 5.76
CA GLY A 231 -6.01 3.78 7.03
C GLY A 231 -5.19 2.95 8.01
N ALA A 232 -5.43 1.64 8.07
CA ALA A 232 -4.63 0.73 8.89
C ALA A 232 -3.19 0.60 8.40
N ALA A 233 -2.99 0.55 7.07
CA ALA A 233 -1.65 0.49 6.46
C ALA A 233 -0.86 1.79 6.68
N MET A 234 -1.52 2.94 6.67
CA MET A 234 -0.86 4.25 6.87
C MET A 234 -0.72 4.65 8.34
N LYS A 235 -1.00 3.74 9.29
CA LYS A 235 -0.92 4.06 10.73
C LYS A 235 0.49 4.44 11.20
N TYR A 236 1.51 4.01 10.47
CA TYR A 236 2.92 4.28 10.78
C TYR A 236 3.63 4.79 9.50
N GLY A 237 4.73 5.51 9.67
CA GLY A 237 5.56 6.00 8.57
C GLY A 237 5.19 7.40 8.05
N SER A 238 5.56 7.70 6.81
CA SER A 238 5.44 9.04 6.21
C SER A 238 4.03 9.42 5.75
N LEU A 239 3.10 8.47 5.75
CA LEU A 239 1.74 8.66 5.21
C LEU A 239 0.66 8.88 6.29
N VAL A 240 1.04 9.01 7.57
CA VAL A 240 0.11 9.05 8.73
C VAL A 240 -0.96 10.13 8.61
N ASP A 241 -0.62 11.30 8.06
CA ASP A 241 -1.56 12.44 7.90
C ASP A 241 -2.13 12.57 6.47
N SER A 242 -1.98 11.53 5.64
CA SER A 242 -2.45 11.55 4.25
C SER A 242 -3.97 11.37 4.15
N GLN A 243 -4.60 12.12 3.24
CA GLN A 243 -6.03 11.96 2.97
C GLN A 243 -6.29 10.83 1.97
N ILE A 244 -7.28 9.99 2.27
CA ILE A 244 -7.72 8.88 1.42
C ILE A 244 -8.97 9.31 0.66
N THR A 245 -8.89 9.31 -0.67
CA THR A 245 -10.06 9.49 -1.54
C THR A 245 -10.26 8.25 -2.38
N VAL A 246 -11.46 7.67 -2.34
CA VAL A 246 -11.84 6.53 -3.17
C VAL A 246 -12.70 7.05 -4.32
N ALA A 247 -12.36 6.65 -5.54
CA ALA A 247 -13.07 7.02 -6.75
C ALA A 247 -13.37 5.78 -7.62
N GLY A 248 -14.16 5.98 -8.67
CA GLY A 248 -14.55 4.91 -9.58
C GLY A 248 -15.88 4.26 -9.23
N ALA A 249 -16.13 3.09 -9.81
CA ALA A 249 -17.46 2.50 -9.87
C ALA A 249 -18.01 2.12 -8.48
N ALA A 250 -17.16 1.63 -7.57
CA ALA A 250 -17.56 1.33 -6.19
C ALA A 250 -18.00 2.59 -5.40
N GLN A 251 -17.34 3.73 -5.62
CA GLN A 251 -17.73 5.00 -5.00
C GLN A 251 -19.06 5.52 -5.54
N VAL A 252 -19.31 5.32 -6.83
CA VAL A 252 -20.62 5.62 -7.43
C VAL A 252 -21.70 4.74 -6.82
N ALA A 253 -21.47 3.44 -6.69
CA ALA A 253 -22.40 2.51 -6.04
C ALA A 253 -22.68 2.90 -4.58
N ALA A 254 -21.64 3.30 -3.82
CA ALA A 254 -21.80 3.79 -2.44
C ALA A 254 -22.64 5.07 -2.36
N SER A 255 -22.36 6.03 -3.25
CA SER A 255 -23.13 7.29 -3.34
C SER A 255 -24.59 7.04 -3.70
N VAL A 256 -24.86 6.16 -4.68
CA VAL A 256 -26.21 5.77 -5.08
C VAL A 256 -26.95 5.07 -3.93
N ARG A 257 -26.29 4.13 -3.23
CA ARG A 257 -26.87 3.47 -2.05
C ARG A 257 -27.22 4.49 -0.97
N GLY A 258 -26.30 5.43 -0.68
CA GLY A 258 -26.53 6.52 0.26
C GLY A 258 -27.75 7.36 -0.11
N ALA A 259 -27.84 7.82 -1.36
CA ALA A 259 -28.98 8.59 -1.87
C ALA A 259 -30.29 7.82 -1.75
N LEU A 260 -30.33 6.54 -2.17
CA LEU A 260 -31.53 5.71 -2.06
C LEU A 260 -31.96 5.49 -0.60
N THR A 261 -31.01 5.29 0.32
CA THR A 261 -31.35 5.16 1.75
C THR A 261 -31.88 6.46 2.33
N HIS A 262 -31.30 7.60 1.95
CA HIS A 262 -31.75 8.91 2.39
C HIS A 262 -33.18 9.20 1.90
N ASP A 263 -33.42 9.00 0.61
CA ASP A 263 -34.74 9.20 -0.01
C ASP A 263 -35.77 8.22 0.55
N ALA A 264 -35.39 6.97 0.88
CA ALA A 264 -36.28 6.01 1.53
C ALA A 264 -36.72 6.46 2.92
N VAL A 265 -35.81 7.01 3.73
CA VAL A 265 -36.14 7.57 5.05
C VAL A 265 -37.04 8.78 4.90
N LEU A 266 -36.72 9.70 3.98
CA LEU A 266 -37.54 10.88 3.72
C LEU A 266 -38.96 10.47 3.27
N LEU A 267 -39.07 9.47 2.40
CA LEU A 267 -40.35 8.96 1.91
C LEU A 267 -41.14 8.27 3.02
N ALA A 268 -40.49 7.53 3.92
CA ALA A 268 -41.14 6.94 5.09
C ALA A 268 -41.68 8.01 6.05
N VAL A 269 -40.88 9.05 6.33
CA VAL A 269 -41.29 10.18 7.19
C VAL A 269 -42.46 10.95 6.58
N THR A 270 -42.42 11.23 5.26
CA THR A 270 -43.51 11.92 4.57
C THR A 270 -44.79 11.09 4.57
N MET A 271 -44.70 9.76 4.36
CA MET A 271 -45.87 8.87 4.46
C MET A 271 -46.47 8.83 5.87
N LEU A 272 -45.63 8.86 6.91
CA LEU A 272 -46.10 8.94 8.31
C LEU A 272 -46.80 10.29 8.57
N ALA A 273 -46.21 11.40 8.12
CA ALA A 273 -46.81 12.73 8.23
C ALA A 273 -48.17 12.80 7.52
N VAL A 274 -48.27 12.25 6.31
CA VAL A 274 -49.53 12.20 5.56
C VAL A 274 -50.57 11.32 6.26
N ALA A 275 -50.17 10.17 6.80
CA ALA A 275 -51.06 9.33 7.61
C ALA A 275 -51.56 10.04 8.86
N ALA A 276 -50.70 10.81 9.53
CA ALA A 276 -51.05 11.63 10.69
C ALA A 276 -52.02 12.77 10.32
N LEU A 277 -51.83 13.44 9.18
CA LEU A 277 -52.75 14.47 8.68
C LEU A 277 -54.14 13.90 8.39
N ILE A 278 -54.22 12.74 7.72
CA ILE A 278 -55.49 12.03 7.52
C ILE A 278 -56.09 11.62 8.86
N GLY A 279 -55.24 11.19 9.80
CA GLY A 279 -55.61 10.86 11.17
C GLY A 279 -56.23 12.03 11.93
N LEU A 280 -55.68 13.24 11.76
CA LEU A 280 -56.20 14.45 12.38
C LEU A 280 -57.55 14.88 11.77
N TRP A 281 -57.74 14.66 10.46
CA TRP A 281 -58.97 15.00 9.76
C TRP A 281 -60.13 14.02 9.98
N ARG A 282 -59.85 12.71 10.00
CA ARG A 282 -60.89 11.65 10.03
C ARG A 282 -60.83 10.72 11.24
N GLY A 283 -59.88 10.96 12.15
CA GLY A 283 -59.58 10.06 13.28
C GLY A 283 -58.42 9.12 12.98
N ALA A 284 -57.74 8.67 14.04
CA ALA A 284 -56.50 7.89 13.93
C ALA A 284 -56.63 6.58 13.14
N VAL A 285 -57.79 5.90 13.24
CA VAL A 285 -58.02 4.59 12.60
C VAL A 285 -58.02 4.70 11.06
N PRO A 286 -58.78 5.63 10.42
CA PRO A 286 -58.68 5.87 8.98
C PRO A 286 -57.28 6.23 8.47
N GLY A 287 -56.53 7.06 9.20
CA GLY A 287 -55.16 7.45 8.81
C GLY A 287 -54.21 6.26 8.76
N LEU A 288 -54.24 5.41 9.79
CA LEU A 288 -53.41 4.20 9.87
C LEU A 288 -53.83 3.15 8.83
N ALA A 289 -55.15 2.98 8.62
CA ALA A 289 -55.68 2.10 7.59
C ALA A 289 -55.25 2.53 6.17
N ALA A 290 -55.25 3.83 5.88
CA ALA A 290 -54.79 4.34 4.59
C ALA A 290 -53.31 4.02 4.34
N ALA A 291 -52.44 4.28 5.32
CA ALA A 291 -51.02 3.96 5.22
C ALA A 291 -50.76 2.46 5.00
N LEU A 292 -51.44 1.59 5.77
CA LEU A 292 -51.33 0.14 5.63
C LEU A 292 -51.82 -0.35 4.26
N VAL A 293 -52.92 0.18 3.75
CA VAL A 293 -53.45 -0.23 2.44
C VAL A 293 -52.48 0.16 1.31
N VAL A 294 -51.89 1.36 1.34
CA VAL A 294 -50.90 1.77 0.35
C VAL A 294 -49.66 0.89 0.44
N ALA A 295 -49.10 0.70 1.63
CA ALA A 295 -47.90 -0.12 1.85
C ALA A 295 -48.12 -1.58 1.43
N ALA A 296 -49.24 -2.19 1.83
CA ALA A 296 -49.56 -3.58 1.48
C ALA A 296 -49.79 -3.74 -0.03
N SER A 297 -50.49 -2.79 -0.66
CA SER A 297 -50.73 -2.83 -2.12
C SER A 297 -49.41 -2.69 -2.88
N TYR A 298 -48.52 -1.83 -2.40
CA TYR A 298 -47.20 -1.66 -2.98
C TYR A 298 -46.33 -2.92 -2.83
N LEU A 299 -46.26 -3.51 -1.63
CA LEU A 299 -45.48 -4.73 -1.39
C LEU A 299 -45.99 -5.90 -2.24
N ALA A 300 -47.31 -6.05 -2.39
CA ALA A 300 -47.89 -7.04 -3.28
C ALA A 300 -47.49 -6.80 -4.74
N ALA A 301 -47.54 -5.55 -5.20
CA ALA A 301 -47.15 -5.20 -6.56
C ALA A 301 -45.66 -5.41 -6.81
N LEU A 302 -44.80 -5.01 -5.87
CA LEU A 302 -43.37 -5.25 -5.93
C LEU A 302 -43.07 -6.75 -6.00
N GLY A 303 -43.72 -7.58 -5.17
CA GLY A 303 -43.55 -9.03 -5.21
C GLY A 303 -43.95 -9.64 -6.57
N ILE A 304 -45.09 -9.22 -7.12
CA ILE A 304 -45.53 -9.66 -8.47
C ILE A 304 -44.52 -9.21 -9.54
N SER A 305 -44.04 -7.97 -9.46
CA SER A 305 -43.04 -7.44 -10.41
C SER A 305 -41.68 -8.15 -10.28
N VAL A 306 -41.25 -8.50 -9.08
CA VAL A 306 -40.02 -9.27 -8.84
C VAL A 306 -40.14 -10.65 -9.50
N VAL A 307 -41.27 -11.34 -9.33
CA VAL A 307 -41.52 -12.62 -10.02
C VAL A 307 -41.51 -12.43 -11.54
N LEU A 308 -42.22 -11.42 -12.05
CA LEU A 308 -42.30 -11.14 -13.49
C LEU A 308 -40.91 -10.88 -14.10
N TRP A 309 -40.11 -10.00 -13.50
CA TRP A 309 -38.84 -9.59 -14.07
C TRP A 309 -37.72 -10.60 -13.81
N GLN A 310 -37.58 -11.10 -12.58
CA GLN A 310 -36.47 -12.00 -12.25
C GLN A 310 -36.71 -13.42 -12.74
N HIS A 311 -37.94 -13.95 -12.67
CA HIS A 311 -38.21 -15.37 -12.99
C HIS A 311 -38.76 -15.58 -14.40
N LEU A 312 -39.41 -14.57 -14.99
CA LEU A 312 -40.01 -14.69 -16.32
C LEU A 312 -39.16 -14.05 -17.42
N LEU A 313 -38.44 -12.98 -17.09
CA LEU A 313 -37.65 -12.18 -18.04
C LEU A 313 -36.13 -12.28 -17.79
N ASP A 314 -35.68 -13.04 -16.79
CA ASP A 314 -34.28 -13.19 -16.36
C ASP A 314 -33.53 -11.85 -16.22
N ARG A 315 -34.23 -10.82 -15.72
CA ARG A 315 -33.66 -9.49 -15.51
C ARG A 315 -33.87 -9.03 -14.08
N GLU A 316 -32.79 -8.58 -13.47
CA GLU A 316 -32.83 -7.97 -12.15
C GLU A 316 -33.53 -6.61 -12.18
N LEU A 317 -34.24 -6.30 -11.09
CA LEU A 317 -34.79 -4.97 -10.89
C LEU A 317 -33.64 -4.02 -10.55
N GLN A 318 -33.63 -2.87 -11.21
CA GLN A 318 -32.67 -1.83 -10.88
C GLN A 318 -32.97 -1.23 -9.51
N ALA A 319 -31.94 -0.90 -8.74
CA ALA A 319 -32.07 -0.53 -7.33
C ALA A 319 -32.96 0.68 -7.04
N ALA A 320 -33.09 1.61 -7.99
CA ALA A 320 -33.98 2.77 -7.86
C ALA A 320 -35.47 2.43 -8.08
N VAL A 321 -35.77 1.32 -8.77
CA VAL A 321 -37.14 0.97 -9.18
C VAL A 321 -38.08 0.83 -7.98
N PRO A 322 -37.73 0.14 -6.88
CA PRO A 322 -38.64 0.01 -5.76
C PRO A 322 -38.99 1.38 -5.17
N LEU A 323 -37.98 2.21 -4.90
CA LEU A 323 -38.20 3.48 -4.23
C LEU A 323 -39.02 4.46 -5.08
N VAL A 324 -38.69 4.60 -6.36
CA VAL A 324 -39.37 5.53 -7.27
C VAL A 324 -40.81 5.07 -7.56
N SER A 325 -41.01 3.77 -7.78
CA SER A 325 -42.37 3.23 -8.01
C SER A 325 -43.27 3.38 -6.78
N PHE A 326 -42.72 3.24 -5.56
CA PHE A 326 -43.47 3.50 -4.33
C PHE A 326 -43.87 4.97 -4.21
N ALA A 327 -42.94 5.90 -4.48
CA ALA A 327 -43.22 7.33 -4.43
C ALA A 327 -44.34 7.73 -5.41
N ILE A 328 -44.29 7.23 -6.65
CA ILE A 328 -45.33 7.47 -7.66
C ILE A 328 -46.67 6.86 -7.22
N LEU A 329 -46.65 5.61 -6.75
CA LEU A 329 -47.87 4.94 -6.32
C LEU A 329 -48.49 5.61 -5.09
N ALA A 330 -47.68 6.08 -4.14
CA ALA A 330 -48.15 6.83 -2.98
C ALA A 330 -48.76 8.18 -3.39
N ALA A 331 -48.11 8.90 -4.31
CA ALA A 331 -48.59 10.19 -4.81
C ALA A 331 -49.96 10.08 -5.51
N VAL A 332 -50.20 9.02 -6.27
CA VAL A 332 -51.50 8.79 -6.93
C VAL A 332 -52.51 8.10 -5.99
N GLY A 333 -52.02 7.24 -5.10
CA GLY A 333 -52.83 6.35 -4.28
C GLY A 333 -53.45 7.01 -3.05
N VAL A 334 -52.71 7.90 -2.37
CA VAL A 334 -53.22 8.58 -1.18
C VAL A 334 -54.39 9.52 -1.50
N PRO A 335 -54.31 10.42 -2.51
CA PRO A 335 -55.45 11.28 -2.87
C PRO A 335 -56.69 10.46 -3.26
N ARG A 336 -56.48 9.32 -3.93
CA ARG A 336 -57.54 8.38 -4.27
C ARG A 336 -58.23 7.81 -3.03
N LEU A 337 -57.46 7.34 -2.04
CA LEU A 337 -57.97 6.84 -0.77
C LEU A 337 -58.79 7.91 -0.04
N VAL A 338 -58.26 9.13 0.04
CA VAL A 338 -58.95 10.26 0.68
C VAL A 338 -60.27 10.59 -0.04
N ALA A 339 -60.26 10.65 -1.38
CA ALA A 339 -61.47 10.89 -2.16
C ALA A 339 -62.54 9.80 -1.95
N THR A 340 -62.13 8.53 -1.87
CA THR A 340 -63.08 7.44 -1.55
C THR A 340 -63.62 7.51 -0.14
N LEU A 341 -62.85 7.99 0.84
CA LEU A 341 -63.34 8.20 2.20
C LEU A 341 -64.36 9.35 2.25
N LEU A 342 -64.12 10.44 1.52
CA LEU A 342 -65.02 11.59 1.42
C LEU A 342 -66.34 11.24 0.70
N ALA A 343 -66.27 10.45 -0.37
CA ALA A 343 -67.45 10.08 -1.17
C ALA A 343 -68.41 9.08 -0.48
N THR A 344 -68.11 8.65 0.75
CA THR A 344 -68.95 7.73 1.53
C THR A 344 -69.80 8.41 2.62
N GLU A 345 -69.82 9.74 2.66
CA GLU A 345 -70.68 10.55 3.55
C GLU A 345 -72.18 10.46 3.14
N PRO A 346 -73.13 10.47 4.10
CA PRO A 346 -74.56 10.31 3.85
C PRO A 346 -75.27 11.55 3.25
N ALA A 347 -74.59 12.68 3.09
CA ALA A 347 -75.16 13.91 2.53
C ALA A 347 -74.57 14.20 1.15
N GLY A 348 -75.20 13.66 0.10
CA GLY A 348 -74.92 14.04 -1.29
C GLY A 348 -74.65 12.83 -2.18
N THR A 349 -75.60 12.58 -3.07
CA THR A 349 -75.59 11.65 -4.20
C THR A 349 -74.46 11.94 -5.19
N VAL A 350 -73.20 11.74 -4.81
CA VAL A 350 -72.09 11.59 -5.75
C VAL A 350 -71.76 10.11 -5.80
N THR A 351 -72.13 9.48 -6.92
CA THR A 351 -71.79 8.08 -7.16
C THR A 351 -70.27 7.93 -7.06
N LEU A 352 -69.80 7.06 -6.17
CA LEU A 352 -68.38 6.70 -5.94
C LEU A 352 -67.49 6.58 -7.21
N PRO A 353 -68.00 6.17 -8.40
CA PRO A 353 -67.22 6.16 -9.64
C PRO A 353 -66.81 7.55 -10.15
N SER A 354 -67.61 8.60 -9.99
CA SER A 354 -67.42 9.87 -10.72
C SER A 354 -66.31 10.75 -10.13
N ALA A 355 -66.13 10.78 -8.80
CA ALA A 355 -65.09 11.58 -8.14
C ALA A 355 -63.68 10.96 -8.24
N VAL A 356 -63.58 9.64 -8.42
CA VAL A 356 -62.32 8.89 -8.29
C VAL A 356 -61.77 8.44 -9.65
N ALA A 357 -62.63 8.30 -10.67
CA ALA A 357 -62.23 7.89 -12.02
C ALA A 357 -61.11 8.75 -12.66
N PRO A 358 -61.09 10.10 -12.54
CA PRO A 358 -60.06 10.92 -13.18
C PRO A 358 -58.65 10.62 -12.65
N LEU A 359 -58.52 10.43 -11.33
CA LEU A 359 -57.26 10.13 -10.65
C LEU A 359 -56.71 8.76 -11.06
N THR A 360 -57.59 7.77 -11.24
CA THR A 360 -57.21 6.43 -11.70
C THR A 360 -56.79 6.41 -13.16
N GLY A 361 -57.48 7.18 -14.01
CA GLY A 361 -57.13 7.33 -15.42
C GLY A 361 -55.76 7.99 -15.58
N LEU A 362 -55.49 9.06 -14.84
CA LEU A 362 -54.19 9.75 -14.89
C LEU A 362 -53.02 8.84 -14.47
N GLY A 363 -53.17 8.11 -13.37
CA GLY A 363 -52.14 7.15 -12.94
C GLY A 363 -51.90 6.02 -13.94
N ALA A 364 -52.98 5.49 -14.54
CA ALA A 364 -52.87 4.44 -15.55
C ALA A 364 -52.26 4.94 -16.86
N VAL A 365 -52.61 6.15 -17.31
CA VAL A 365 -52.01 6.78 -18.50
C VAL A 365 -50.53 7.07 -18.28
N PHE A 366 -50.15 7.55 -17.09
CA PHE A 366 -48.76 7.78 -16.74
C PHE A 366 -47.95 6.47 -16.72
N ALA A 367 -48.45 5.42 -16.07
CA ALA A 367 -47.81 4.11 -16.05
C ALA A 367 -47.74 3.47 -17.45
N GLY A 368 -48.81 3.58 -18.24
CA GLY A 368 -48.84 3.16 -19.63
C GLY A 368 -47.85 3.93 -20.51
N GLY A 369 -47.71 5.24 -20.28
CA GLY A 369 -46.71 6.08 -20.93
C GLY A 369 -45.28 5.65 -20.63
N LEU A 370 -44.98 5.33 -19.37
CA LEU A 370 -43.66 4.79 -18.96
C LEU A 370 -43.33 3.45 -19.65
N LEU A 371 -44.35 2.59 -19.84
CA LEU A 371 -44.20 1.34 -20.59
C LEU A 371 -43.96 1.61 -22.09
N LEU A 372 -44.71 2.53 -22.69
CA LEU A 372 -44.64 2.86 -24.12
C LEU A 372 -43.33 3.55 -24.51
N VAL A 373 -42.86 4.51 -23.69
CA VAL A 373 -41.58 5.22 -23.90
C VAL A 373 -40.39 4.25 -23.96
N SER A 374 -40.53 3.07 -23.37
CA SER A 374 -39.46 2.09 -23.26
C SER A 374 -39.45 1.00 -24.34
N ALA A 375 -40.29 1.09 -25.38
CA ALA A 375 -40.38 0.05 -26.42
C ALA A 375 -39.05 -0.18 -27.18
N ALA A 376 -38.13 0.79 -27.14
CA ALA A 376 -36.82 0.70 -27.79
C ALA A 376 -35.74 0.00 -26.93
N SER A 377 -35.87 0.00 -25.59
CA SER A 377 -34.97 -0.75 -24.70
C SER A 377 -35.61 -0.94 -23.31
N PRO A 378 -35.76 -2.18 -22.79
CA PRO A 378 -36.30 -2.40 -21.46
C PRO A 378 -35.26 -1.96 -20.43
N GLY A 379 -35.55 -0.88 -19.72
CA GLY A 379 -34.68 -0.26 -18.71
C GLY A 379 -35.46 0.17 -17.46
N ALA A 380 -34.91 1.10 -16.69
CA ALA A 380 -35.48 1.57 -15.42
C ALA A 380 -36.95 1.96 -15.54
N LEU A 381 -37.25 2.75 -16.58
CA LEU A 381 -38.56 3.34 -16.80
C LEU A 381 -39.64 2.29 -17.05
N THR A 382 -39.30 1.22 -17.75
CA THR A 382 -40.20 0.10 -18.04
C THR A 382 -40.50 -0.67 -16.77
N GLN A 383 -39.47 -0.99 -15.98
CA GLN A 383 -39.63 -1.65 -14.69
C GLN A 383 -40.50 -0.80 -13.75
N ILE A 384 -40.23 0.51 -13.64
CA ILE A 384 -41.05 1.44 -12.84
C ILE A 384 -42.52 1.43 -13.34
N GLY A 385 -42.74 1.56 -14.65
CA GLY A 385 -44.08 1.54 -15.25
C GLY A 385 -44.85 0.25 -14.94
N THR A 386 -44.20 -0.91 -15.04
CA THR A 386 -44.84 -2.21 -14.70
C THR A 386 -45.26 -2.27 -13.23
N VAL A 387 -44.37 -1.88 -12.31
CA VAL A 387 -44.65 -1.91 -10.85
C VAL A 387 -45.79 -0.96 -10.52
N VAL A 388 -45.78 0.26 -11.07
CA VAL A 388 -46.84 1.26 -10.83
C VAL A 388 -48.18 0.78 -11.40
N LEU A 389 -48.21 0.18 -12.59
CA LEU A 389 -49.44 -0.32 -13.20
C LEU A 389 -50.06 -1.46 -12.37
N ILE A 390 -49.24 -2.44 -11.99
CA ILE A 390 -49.66 -3.54 -11.11
C ILE A 390 -50.11 -2.99 -9.76
N GLY A 391 -49.35 -2.07 -9.18
CA GLY A 391 -49.66 -1.39 -7.92
C GLY A 391 -50.98 -0.65 -7.92
N LEU A 392 -51.28 0.08 -9.00
CA LEU A 392 -52.55 0.78 -9.14
C LEU A 392 -53.72 -0.19 -9.28
N GLY A 393 -53.52 -1.32 -9.96
CA GLY A 393 -54.48 -2.42 -10.05
C GLY A 393 -54.78 -3.03 -8.69
N VAL A 394 -53.74 -3.44 -7.96
CA VAL A 394 -53.87 -4.00 -6.60
C VAL A 394 -54.52 -2.98 -5.64
N LEU A 395 -54.08 -1.73 -5.68
CA LEU A 395 -54.65 -0.66 -4.86
C LEU A 395 -56.13 -0.46 -5.15
N THR A 396 -56.57 -0.55 -6.41
CA THR A 396 -57.98 -0.44 -6.79
C THR A 396 -58.82 -1.52 -6.10
N VAL A 397 -58.34 -2.75 -6.08
CA VAL A 397 -59.00 -3.87 -5.42
C VAL A 397 -58.97 -3.69 -3.90
N ALA A 398 -57.80 -3.36 -3.34
CA ALA A 398 -57.61 -3.18 -1.91
C ALA A 398 -58.49 -2.07 -1.33
N VAL A 399 -58.61 -0.92 -2.01
CA VAL A 399 -59.49 0.18 -1.63
C VAL A 399 -60.95 -0.28 -1.56
N ARG A 400 -61.43 -1.04 -2.56
CA ARG A 400 -62.81 -1.54 -2.58
C ARG A 400 -63.09 -2.54 -1.47
N VAL A 401 -62.16 -3.43 -1.16
CA VAL A 401 -62.34 -4.47 -0.14
C VAL A 401 -62.17 -3.88 1.28
N CYS A 402 -61.11 -3.12 1.53
CA CYS A 402 -60.75 -2.64 2.86
C CYS A 402 -61.63 -1.48 3.35
N ILE A 403 -61.93 -0.48 2.51
CA ILE A 403 -62.78 0.64 2.93
C ILE A 403 -64.22 0.14 3.20
N ALA A 404 -64.73 -0.75 2.35
CA ALA A 404 -66.03 -1.37 2.58
C ALA A 404 -66.09 -2.15 3.90
N ALA A 405 -65.00 -2.82 4.30
CA ALA A 405 -64.90 -3.53 5.57
C ALA A 405 -64.80 -2.60 6.79
N VAL A 406 -63.98 -1.53 6.69
CA VAL A 406 -63.80 -0.54 7.77
C VAL A 406 -65.10 0.23 8.04
N ILE A 407 -65.82 0.64 6.98
CA ILE A 407 -67.11 1.34 7.11
C ILE A 407 -68.17 0.42 7.75
N ARG A 408 -68.20 -0.87 7.37
CA ARG A 408 -69.16 -1.83 7.92
C ARG A 408 -68.97 -2.02 9.44
N ARG A 409 -67.70 -2.03 9.89
CA ARG A 409 -67.33 -2.16 11.30
C ARG A 409 -67.62 -0.90 12.13
N GLY A 410 -67.50 0.29 11.52
CA GLY A 410 -67.88 1.56 12.14
C GLY A 410 -69.40 1.74 12.32
N ARG A 411 -70.22 1.23 11.38
CA ARG A 411 -71.69 1.24 11.51
C ARG A 411 -72.21 0.33 12.63
N THR A 412 -71.56 -0.80 12.89
CA THR A 412 -71.94 -1.69 14.00
C THR A 412 -71.63 -1.15 15.39
N GLN A 413 -70.88 -0.03 15.50
CA GLN A 413 -70.54 0.60 16.79
C GLN A 413 -71.37 1.83 17.13
N ARG A 414 -72.26 2.33 16.26
CA ARG A 414 -73.26 3.35 16.64
C ARG A 414 -74.53 2.66 17.13
N PRO A 415 -74.95 2.84 18.40
CA PRO A 415 -76.28 2.42 18.84
C PRO A 415 -77.33 3.15 17.99
N ALA A 416 -78.37 2.42 17.56
CA ALA A 416 -79.51 3.00 16.87
C ALA A 416 -80.19 4.00 17.80
N GLU A 417 -80.14 5.28 17.46
CA GLU A 417 -80.92 6.32 18.12
C GLU A 417 -82.41 6.03 17.83
N GLN A 418 -83.18 5.72 18.88
CA GLN A 418 -84.60 5.44 18.79
C GLN A 418 -85.33 6.67 18.24
N PRO A 419 -86.28 6.50 17.30
CA PRO A 419 -87.11 7.60 16.85
C PRO A 419 -87.96 8.13 18.01
N PRO A 420 -88.24 9.44 18.08
CA PRO A 420 -89.04 10.01 19.15
C PRO A 420 -90.45 9.41 19.14
N VAL A 421 -90.88 8.94 20.31
CA VAL A 421 -92.25 8.50 20.59
C VAL A 421 -93.15 9.74 20.50
N VAL A 422 -94.04 9.76 19.50
CA VAL A 422 -95.11 10.74 19.42
C VAL A 422 -96.22 10.31 20.37
N GLU A 423 -96.38 11.04 21.47
CA GLU A 423 -97.48 10.88 22.42
C GLU A 423 -98.75 11.56 21.85
N PRO A 424 -99.90 10.88 21.81
CA PRO A 424 -101.14 11.48 21.31
C PRO A 424 -101.75 12.39 22.39
N ALA A 425 -101.79 13.70 22.13
CA ALA A 425 -102.57 14.63 22.96
C ALA A 425 -104.06 14.44 22.68
N ALA A 426 -104.78 14.06 23.72
CA ALA A 426 -106.23 13.87 23.76
C ALA A 426 -106.99 15.20 23.73
N ASP A 427 -108.19 15.15 23.15
CA ASP A 427 -109.25 16.16 23.24
C ASP A 427 -109.56 16.57 24.69
N SER A 428 -109.59 17.88 24.94
CA SER A 428 -110.59 18.58 25.77
C SER A 428 -110.38 20.09 25.74
#